data_AF-A0A800ETP7-F1
#
_entry.id   AF-A0A800ETP7-F1
#
_cell.length_a   1.000
_cell.length_b   1.000
_cell.length_c   1.000
_cell.angle_alpha   90.00
_cell.angle_beta   90.00
_cell.angle_gamma   90.00
#
_symmetry.space_group_name_H-M   'P 1'
#
loop_
_entity.id
_entity.type
_entity.pdbx_description
1 polymer ?
#
loop_
_entity_poly.entity_id
_entity_poly.type
_entity_poly.pdbx_seq_one_letter_code
_entity_poly.pdbx_strand_id
1 'polypeptide(L)' 'MIVIAVRKQIDQKRELVFNPAADTRLDVGDEVIVLGKPDQVARLRTYAQA' A
#
# COMPACT_ATOMS: atom_id res chain seq x y z
N MET A 1 -7.18 -10.26 -3.31
CA MET A 1 -6.11 -9.45 -2.71
C MET A 1 -6.76 -8.38 -1.85
N ILE A 2 -6.20 -8.13 -0.67
CA ILE A 2 -6.68 -7.13 0.28
C ILE A 2 -5.50 -6.26 0.73
N VAL A 3 -5.76 -4.99 1.03
CA VAL A 3 -4.80 -4.10 1.70
C VAL A 3 -4.96 -4.29 3.20
N ILE A 4 -3.86 -4.62 3.89
CA ILE A 4 -3.90 -4.87 5.34
C ILE A 4 -3.25 -3.73 6.13
N ALA A 5 -2.32 -3.00 5.51
CA ALA A 5 -1.71 -1.83 6.11
C ALA A 5 -1.08 -0.92 5.04
N VAL A 6 -0.87 0.34 5.40
CA VAL A 6 -0.06 1.30 4.64
C VAL A 6 1.00 1.86 5.56
N ARG A 7 2.26 1.84 5.12
CA ARG A 7 3.33 2.60 5.78
C ARG A 7 3.44 3.97 5.12
N LYS A 8 3.08 5.00 5.88
CA LYS A 8 3.15 6.40 5.47
C LYS A 8 4.55 6.96 5.68
N GLN A 9 5.02 7.75 4.72
CA GLN A 9 6.25 8.54 4.85
C GLN A 9 5.91 10.01 5.11
N ILE A 10 5.91 10.44 6.38
CA ILE A 10 5.53 11.80 6.80
C ILE A 10 6.72 12.46 7.49
N ASP A 11 7.23 13.57 6.97
CA ASP A 11 8.29 14.38 7.58
C ASP A 11 9.45 13.53 8.15
N GLN A 12 9.96 12.61 7.33
CA GLN A 12 11.04 11.66 7.63
C GLN A 12 10.70 10.56 8.67
N LYS A 13 9.47 10.51 9.18
CA LYS A 13 8.96 9.44 10.03
C LYS A 13 8.16 8.43 9.22
N ARG A 14 8.26 7.16 9.64
CA ARG A 14 7.48 6.05 9.09
C ARG A 14 6.35 5.71 10.05
N GLU A 15 5.12 5.98 9.64
CA GLU A 15 3.91 5.65 10.41
C GLU A 15 3.19 4.46 9.76
N LEU A 16 2.56 3.61 10.57
CA LEU A 16 1.84 2.42 10.11
C LEU A 16 0.35 2.58 10.36
N VAL A 17 -0.44 2.60 9.28
CA VAL A 17 -1.89 2.61 9.31
C VAL A 17 -2.40 1.19 9.03
N PHE A 18 -2.99 0.56 10.04
CA PHE A 18 -3.59 -0.78 9.92
C PHE A 18 -5.04 -0.67 9.47
N ASN A 19 -5.49 -1.61 8.64
CA ASN A 19 -6.84 -1.62 8.07
C ASN A 19 -7.26 -0.24 7.53
N PRO A 20 -6.54 0.28 6.52
CA PRO A 20 -6.77 1.63 6.02
C PRO A 20 -8.21 1.78 5.53
N ALA A 21 -8.80 2.95 5.77
CA ALA A 21 -10.11 3.31 5.24
C ALA A 21 -10.06 3.33 3.70
N ALA A 22 -11.21 3.12 3.05
CA ALA A 22 -11.29 3.04 1.59
C ALA A 22 -10.88 4.34 0.87
N ASP A 23 -10.97 5.47 1.56
CA ASP A 23 -10.58 6.81 1.12
C ASP A 23 -9.15 7.19 1.55
N THR A 24 -8.38 6.26 2.11
CA THR A 24 -6.98 6.51 2.47
C THR A 24 -6.20 6.91 1.23
N ARG A 25 -5.71 8.15 1.22
CA ARG A 25 -4.85 8.67 0.15
C ARG A 25 -3.48 8.01 0.22
N LEU A 26 -2.95 7.60 -0.92
CA LEU A 26 -1.57 7.13 -1.07
C LEU A 26 -0.73 8.24 -1.70
N ASP A 27 0.46 8.45 -1.16
CA ASP A 27 1.42 9.43 -1.65
C ASP A 27 2.69 8.72 -2.16
N VAL A 28 3.47 9.39 -3.01
CA VAL A 28 4.72 8.82 -3.52
C VAL A 28 5.67 8.55 -2.36
N GLY A 29 6.17 7.32 -2.27
CA GLY A 29 7.04 6.86 -1.18
C GLY A 29 6.32 6.07 -0.10
N ASP A 30 4.98 6.04 -0.09
CA ASP A 30 4.23 5.15 0.79
C ASP A 30 4.42 3.68 0.38
N GLU A 31 4.45 2.78 1.37
CA GLU A 31 4.52 1.34 1.15
C GLU A 31 3.15 0.71 1.45
N VAL A 32 2.51 0.10 0.45
CA VAL A 32 1.25 -0.64 0.63
C VAL A 32 1.56 -2.10 0.97
N ILE A 33 1.03 -2.57 2.09
CA ILE A 33 1.16 -3.96 2.54
C ILE A 33 -0.13 -4.70 2.19
N VAL A 34 -0.02 -5.72 1.34
CA VAL A 34 -1.14 -6.48 0.80
C VAL A 34 -1.02 -7.97 1.09
N LEU A 35 -2.17 -8.64 1.18
CA LEU A 35 -2.27 -10.09 1.22
C LEU A 35 -3.06 -10.58 0.00
N GLY A 36 -2.51 -11.52 -0.76
CA GLY A 36 -3.14 -12.04 -1.96
C GLY A 36 -2.36 -13.20 -2.57
N LYS A 37 -2.90 -13.77 -3.64
CA LYS A 37 -2.19 -14.80 -4.41
C LYS A 37 -1.00 -14.16 -5.18
N PRO A 38 0.06 -14.91 -5.49
CA PRO A 38 1.25 -14.37 -6.16
C PRO A 38 0.96 -13.64 -7.48
N ASP A 39 0.02 -14.14 -8.29
CA ASP A 39 -0.42 -13.53 -9.55
C ASP A 39 -1.13 -12.18 -9.34
N GLN A 40 -1.91 -12.05 -8.26
CA GLN A 40 -2.58 -10.80 -7.90
C GLN A 40 -1.56 -9.73 -7.47
N VAL A 41 -0.55 -10.13 -6.70
CA VAL A 41 0.53 -9.23 -6.26
C VAL A 41 1.36 -8.77 -7.46
N ALA A 42 1.66 -9.66 -8.41
CA ALA A 42 2.37 -9.29 -9.63
C ALA A 42 1.59 -8.25 -10.46
N ARG A 43 0.28 -8.47 -10.67
CA ARG A 43 -0.58 -7.51 -11.38
C ARG A 43 -0.65 -6.15 -10.69
N LEU A 44 -0.71 -6.12 -9.35
CA LEU A 44 -0.70 -4.86 -8.61
C LEU A 44 0.61 -4.08 -8.80
N ARG A 45 1.75 -4.78 -8.79
CA ARG A 45 3.06 -4.14 -9.03
C ARG A 45 3.12 -3.50 -10.42
N THR A 46 2.62 -4.19 -11.45
CA THR A 46 2.53 -3.63 -12.80
C THR A 46 1.59 -2.42 -12.86
N TYR A 47 0.43 -2.52 -12.21
CA TYR A 47 -0.53 -1.41 -12.14
C TYR A 47 0.06 -0.15 -11.48
N ALA A 48 0.83 -0.31 -10.39
CA ALA A 48 1.40 0.81 -9.66
C ALA A 48 2.62 1.46 -10.35
N GLN A 49 3.12 0.89 -11.45
CA GLN A 49 4.22 1.43 -12.25
C GLN A 49 3.74 2.20 -13.49
N ALA A 50 2.45 2.10 -13.83
CA ALA A 50 1.82 2.79 -14.95
C ALA A 50 1.36 4.20 -14.55
#